data_AF-A0A559LYX9-F1
#
_entry.id   AF-A0A559LYX9-F1
#
_cell.length_a   1.000
_cell.length_b   1.000
_cell.length_c   1.000
_cell.angle_alpha   90.00
_cell.angle_beta   90.00
_cell.angle_gamma   90.00
#
_symmetry.space_group_name_H-M   'P 1'
#
loop_
_entity.id
_entity.type
_entity.pdbx_description
1 polymer ?
#
loop_
_entity_poly.entity_id
_entity_poly.type
_entity_poly.pdbx_seq_one_letter_code
_entity_poly.pdbx_strand_id
1 'polypeptide(L)'
;PFDDRWQQEPFQSSKLWFWFLSGVDHYGSTGDGPSTGEVRVKPLSCGFLSYYSPEFSNQALARAKEERKELNLTTDGHWLGPSKNGSRSEALRALTRRRRSHALDGVSGDEAAYMRNNSERVMRDLLSASPANCSGIDWNVMTNEIVETYAGRLNILLKSLHKHEQLPKSNQTALIDWLASVRQQTHDFLLPFLEYPEEDADEATWTRESDLSKKTYSQCKFQYTRLLDPEEGFDLGLEEWTMKWAVEETLGGICAILVDVGLSVEGLWQAKFNTPPTISRPAPLSESLEAEFIRWTQGVEELMAWLGWAGEWTRCEKKCELDEKCYIPMWPLINMGRFPGGRYPPRGPGYGYPYPPPYPYGRFPDFPRNRTGGGPGGGRGPGWQQDETTLWDPICVKADYITRG
;
A
#
# COMPACT_ATOMS: atom_id res chain seq x y z
N PRO A 1 43.02 1.12 37.98
CA PRO A 1 41.70 1.51 37.42
C PRO A 1 41.58 0.98 36.00
N PHE A 2 40.93 -0.17 35.85
CA PHE A 2 40.61 -0.71 34.52
C PHE A 2 39.60 0.23 33.87
N ASP A 3 39.92 0.64 32.66
CA ASP A 3 39.17 1.56 31.81
C ASP A 3 37.71 1.11 31.69
N ASP A 4 36.74 1.96 32.11
CA ASP A 4 35.29 1.70 32.05
C ASP A 4 34.79 1.33 30.64
N ARG A 5 35.63 1.51 29.61
CA ARG A 5 35.39 1.08 28.22
C ARG A 5 35.22 -0.43 28.05
N TRP A 6 35.76 -1.25 28.95
CA TRP A 6 35.63 -2.72 28.89
C TRP A 6 34.33 -3.26 29.50
N GLN A 7 33.51 -2.41 30.13
CA GLN A 7 32.18 -2.79 30.65
C GLN A 7 31.04 -2.55 29.64
N GLN A 8 31.31 -1.88 28.51
CA GLN A 8 30.33 -1.79 27.43
C GLN A 8 30.32 -3.10 26.65
N GLU A 9 29.12 -3.61 26.35
CA GLU A 9 28.99 -4.76 25.45
C GLU A 9 29.74 -4.46 24.15
N PRO A 10 30.67 -5.32 23.70
CA PRO A 10 31.56 -5.06 22.55
C PRO A 10 30.82 -4.76 21.24
N PHE A 11 29.54 -5.12 21.16
CA PHE A 11 28.68 -4.96 19.99
C PHE A 11 27.56 -3.94 20.19
N GLN A 12 27.55 -3.19 21.30
CA GLN A 12 26.47 -2.25 21.60
C GLN A 12 26.27 -1.21 20.48
N SER A 13 27.37 -0.76 19.87
CA SER A 13 27.33 0.15 18.72
C SER A 13 26.81 -0.53 17.45
N SER A 14 27.09 -1.82 17.22
CA SER A 14 26.68 -2.53 16.01
C SER A 14 25.32 -3.21 16.11
N LYS A 15 24.72 -3.34 17.31
CA LYS A 15 23.38 -3.93 17.52
C LYS A 15 22.31 -3.31 16.64
N LEU A 16 22.28 -1.98 16.53
CA LEU A 16 21.32 -1.26 15.69
C LEU A 16 21.54 -1.53 14.21
N TRP A 17 22.81 -1.60 13.77
CA TRP A 17 23.14 -1.94 12.39
C TRP A 17 22.73 -3.37 12.04
N PHE A 18 23.00 -4.35 12.90
CA PHE A 18 22.57 -5.73 12.67
C PHE A 18 21.06 -5.91 12.75
N TRP A 19 20.37 -5.16 13.62
CA TRP A 19 18.91 -5.11 13.63
C TRP A 19 18.37 -4.52 12.32
N PHE A 20 18.96 -3.43 11.83
CA PHE A 20 18.61 -2.84 10.54
C PHE A 20 18.86 -3.81 9.38
N LEU A 21 20.03 -4.45 9.32
CA LEU A 21 20.36 -5.44 8.29
C LEU A 21 19.36 -6.59 8.29
N SER A 22 19.06 -7.15 9.46
CA SER A 22 18.03 -8.19 9.61
C SER A 22 16.66 -7.68 9.15
N GLY A 23 16.34 -6.42 9.47
CA GLY A 23 15.17 -5.72 8.98
C GLY A 23 15.09 -5.71 7.46
N VAL A 24 16.11 -5.20 6.79
CA VAL A 24 16.16 -5.08 5.33
C VAL A 24 16.17 -6.44 4.65
N ASP A 25 16.91 -7.42 5.19
CA ASP A 25 17.02 -8.75 4.60
C ASP A 25 15.71 -9.57 4.71
N HIS A 26 14.89 -9.35 5.76
CA HIS A 26 13.65 -10.11 5.98
C HIS A 26 12.36 -9.35 5.66
N TYR A 27 12.37 -8.03 5.75
CA TYR A 27 11.18 -7.18 5.58
C TYR A 27 11.39 -6.06 4.55
N GLY A 28 12.61 -5.87 4.03
CA GLY A 28 12.87 -4.92 2.97
C GLY A 28 12.33 -5.41 1.64
N SER A 29 11.75 -4.52 0.85
CA SER A 29 11.58 -4.77 -0.59
C SER A 29 12.88 -4.38 -1.28
N THR A 30 13.26 -5.14 -2.30
CA THR A 30 14.46 -4.86 -3.10
C THR A 30 14.20 -3.87 -4.24
N GLY A 31 12.93 -3.52 -4.48
CA GLY A 31 12.51 -2.78 -5.66
C GLY A 31 12.56 -3.58 -6.96
N ASP A 32 12.91 -4.86 -6.88
CA ASP A 32 12.79 -5.89 -7.92
C ASP A 32 11.87 -7.05 -7.44
N GLY A 33 11.02 -6.77 -6.43
CA GLY A 33 10.13 -7.72 -5.76
C GLY A 33 10.33 -7.72 -4.24
N PRO A 34 9.46 -8.43 -3.50
CA PRO A 34 9.64 -8.63 -2.07
C PRO A 34 11.02 -9.28 -1.83
N SER A 35 11.66 -9.00 -0.70
CA SER A 35 12.75 -9.87 -0.24
C SER A 35 12.19 -11.28 0.00
N THR A 36 13.03 -12.21 0.49
CA THR A 36 12.55 -13.53 0.94
C THR A 36 11.33 -13.46 1.87
N GLY A 37 11.04 -12.29 2.46
CA GLY A 37 9.90 -12.07 3.33
C GLY A 37 10.09 -12.80 4.66
N GLU A 38 9.23 -12.53 5.63
CA GLU A 38 9.22 -13.28 6.87
C GLU A 38 8.60 -14.65 6.65
N VAL A 39 9.43 -15.65 6.37
CA VAL A 39 8.99 -17.03 6.15
C VAL A 39 8.89 -17.84 7.45
N ARG A 40 9.39 -17.32 8.58
CA ARG A 40 9.43 -18.05 9.85
C ARG A 40 8.13 -17.93 10.65
N VAL A 41 7.35 -16.88 10.37
CA VAL A 41 6.07 -16.62 11.04
C VAL A 41 4.97 -16.65 9.99
N LYS A 42 4.05 -17.61 10.12
CA LYS A 42 2.82 -17.64 9.33
C LYS A 42 1.66 -17.19 10.21
N PRO A 43 0.92 -16.13 9.84
CA PRO A 43 -0.32 -15.81 10.52
C PRO A 43 -1.31 -16.96 10.37
N LEU A 44 -2.04 -17.23 11.45
CA LEU A 44 -3.10 -18.22 11.47
C LEU A 44 -4.34 -17.62 10.82
N SER A 45 -4.65 -18.04 9.59
CA SER A 45 -5.70 -17.44 8.75
C SER A 45 -7.10 -17.52 9.36
N CYS A 46 -7.44 -18.66 9.94
CA CYS A 46 -8.70 -18.88 10.67
C CYS A 46 -8.79 -18.15 12.01
N GLY A 47 -7.70 -17.50 12.44
CA GLY A 47 -7.68 -16.63 13.62
C GLY A 47 -7.60 -15.14 13.29
N PHE A 48 -7.64 -14.78 12.00
CA PHE A 48 -7.37 -13.42 11.58
C PHE A 48 -8.58 -12.51 11.76
N LEU A 49 -8.38 -11.42 12.49
CA LEU A 49 -9.41 -10.41 12.74
C LEU A 49 -8.88 -9.04 12.33
N SER A 50 -9.73 -8.24 11.71
CA SER A 50 -9.38 -6.92 11.20
C SER A 50 -10.53 -5.95 11.38
N TYR A 51 -10.25 -4.74 11.86
CA TYR A 51 -11.20 -3.63 11.87
C TYR A 51 -11.58 -3.15 10.47
N TYR A 52 -10.89 -3.65 9.44
CA TYR A 52 -11.20 -3.39 8.03
C TYR A 52 -12.07 -4.48 7.39
N SER A 53 -12.52 -5.48 8.15
CA SER A 53 -13.41 -6.50 7.61
C SER A 53 -14.78 -5.89 7.25
N PRO A 54 -15.52 -6.48 6.28
CA PRO A 54 -16.84 -6.00 5.88
C PRO A 54 -17.85 -5.90 7.03
N GLU A 55 -17.67 -6.68 8.09
CA GLU A 55 -18.51 -6.64 9.30
C GLU A 55 -18.48 -5.27 9.99
N PHE A 56 -17.36 -4.55 9.88
CA PHE A 56 -17.21 -3.20 10.42
C PHE A 56 -17.58 -2.09 9.42
N SER A 57 -18.04 -2.41 8.21
CA SER A 57 -18.25 -1.42 7.12
C SER A 57 -19.11 -0.22 7.52
N ASN A 58 -20.24 -0.45 8.21
CA ASN A 58 -21.14 0.60 8.66
C ASN A 58 -20.50 1.56 9.67
N GLN A 59 -19.57 1.04 10.47
CA GLN A 59 -18.93 1.77 11.57
C GLN A 59 -17.58 2.36 11.12
N ALA A 60 -16.93 1.74 10.12
CA ALA A 60 -15.77 2.25 9.39
C ALA A 60 -16.06 3.58 8.68
N LEU A 61 -17.32 3.89 8.36
CA LEU A 61 -17.72 5.21 7.82
C LEU A 61 -17.32 6.37 8.74
N ALA A 62 -17.39 6.18 10.06
CA ALA A 62 -17.02 7.19 11.02
C ALA A 62 -15.50 7.42 11.03
N ARG A 63 -14.72 6.33 11.05
CA ARG A 63 -13.24 6.38 10.94
C ARG A 63 -12.78 6.99 9.62
N ALA A 64 -13.42 6.59 8.53
CA ALA A 64 -13.09 7.05 7.19
C ALA A 64 -13.53 8.50 6.92
N LYS A 65 -14.32 9.15 7.78
CA LYS A 65 -14.85 10.49 7.51
C LYS A 65 -13.76 11.56 7.46
N GLU A 66 -12.84 11.54 8.42
CA GLU A 66 -11.73 12.49 8.47
C GLU A 66 -10.74 12.21 7.34
N GLU A 67 -10.40 10.95 7.14
CA GLU A 67 -9.54 10.47 6.06
C GLU A 67 -10.09 10.81 4.67
N ARG A 68 -11.39 10.59 4.41
CA ARG A 68 -12.04 10.94 3.14
C ARG A 68 -11.96 12.43 2.86
N LYS A 69 -12.12 13.25 3.90
CA LYS A 69 -12.01 14.70 3.77
C LYS A 69 -10.56 15.13 3.48
N GLU A 70 -9.61 14.54 4.19
CA GLU A 70 -8.18 14.84 4.04
C GLU A 70 -7.64 14.42 2.67
N LEU A 71 -7.98 13.21 2.23
CA LEU A 71 -7.50 12.61 0.99
C LEU A 71 -8.43 12.84 -0.21
N ASN A 72 -9.52 13.60 -0.06
CA ASN A 72 -10.51 13.90 -1.09
C ASN A 72 -11.09 12.62 -1.75
N LEU A 73 -11.63 11.72 -0.92
CA LEU A 73 -12.20 10.44 -1.35
C LEU A 73 -13.74 10.47 -1.37
N THR A 74 -14.35 9.66 -2.25
CA THR A 74 -15.79 9.40 -2.27
C THR A 74 -16.24 8.59 -1.05
N THR A 75 -17.56 8.43 -0.91
CA THR A 75 -18.16 7.50 0.05
C THR A 75 -17.71 6.06 -0.13
N ASP A 76 -17.35 5.69 -1.35
CA ASP A 76 -16.90 4.35 -1.71
C ASP A 76 -15.36 4.25 -1.71
N GLY A 77 -14.67 5.32 -1.33
CA GLY A 77 -13.21 5.35 -1.19
C GLY A 77 -12.45 5.61 -2.50
N HIS A 78 -13.13 5.97 -3.59
CA HIS A 78 -12.49 6.40 -4.83
C HIS A 78 -11.90 7.79 -4.67
N TRP A 79 -10.74 8.03 -5.28
CA TRP A 79 -10.12 9.33 -5.22
C TRP A 79 -10.73 10.30 -6.22
N LEU A 80 -11.05 11.52 -5.78
CA LEU A 80 -11.64 12.58 -6.61
C LEU A 80 -10.58 13.51 -7.22
N GLY A 81 -9.30 13.19 -7.05
CA GLY A 81 -8.18 14.04 -7.47
C GLY A 81 -7.66 14.94 -6.33
N PRO A 82 -6.62 15.74 -6.60
CA PRO A 82 -5.99 16.58 -5.59
C PRO A 82 -6.98 17.60 -5.02
N SER A 83 -6.77 17.98 -3.76
CA SER A 83 -7.51 19.09 -3.15
C SER A 83 -7.24 20.39 -3.94
N LYS A 84 -8.13 21.38 -3.84
CA LYS A 84 -8.09 22.63 -4.65
C LYS A 84 -6.72 23.34 -4.69
N ASN A 85 -5.86 23.12 -3.69
CA ASN A 85 -4.55 23.76 -3.56
C ASN A 85 -3.36 22.77 -3.53
N GLY A 86 -3.60 21.46 -3.66
CA GLY A 86 -2.55 20.43 -3.56
C GLY A 86 -2.04 19.99 -4.92
N SER A 87 -0.77 19.56 -4.99
CA SER A 87 -0.27 18.92 -6.22
C SER A 87 -0.78 17.48 -6.33
N ARG A 88 -1.01 17.00 -7.56
CA ARG A 88 -1.41 15.60 -7.83
C ARG A 88 -0.37 14.61 -7.25
N SER A 89 0.91 14.91 -7.41
CA SER A 89 2.01 14.07 -6.91
C SER A 89 2.00 13.95 -5.39
N GLU A 90 1.81 15.05 -4.65
CA GLU A 90 1.71 15.00 -3.18
C GLU A 90 0.48 14.21 -2.73
N ALA A 91 -0.66 14.40 -3.40
CA ALA A 91 -1.88 13.68 -3.09
C ALA A 91 -1.75 12.16 -3.35
N LEU A 92 -1.14 11.76 -4.48
CA LEU A 92 -0.83 10.35 -4.75
C LEU A 92 0.11 9.78 -3.69
N ARG A 93 1.16 10.50 -3.28
CA ARG A 93 2.04 10.05 -2.18
C ARG A 93 1.29 9.88 -0.86
N ALA A 94 0.37 10.79 -0.54
CA ALA A 94 -0.47 10.69 0.66
C ALA A 94 -1.39 9.45 0.59
N LEU A 95 -1.98 9.16 -0.58
CA LEU A 95 -2.75 7.94 -0.80
C LEU A 95 -1.90 6.68 -0.64
N THR A 96 -0.68 6.65 -1.19
CA THR A 96 0.23 5.51 -1.03
C THR A 96 0.59 5.30 0.44
N ARG A 97 0.75 6.37 1.23
CA ARG A 97 1.04 6.30 2.68
C ARG A 97 -0.13 5.75 3.49
N ARG A 98 -1.36 6.05 3.07
CA ARG A 98 -2.60 5.66 3.76
C ARG A 98 -2.62 4.20 4.22
N ARG A 99 -2.14 3.28 3.38
CA ARG A 99 -2.15 1.83 3.70
C ARG A 99 -0.98 1.35 4.55
N ARG A 100 0.03 2.19 4.80
CA ARG A 100 1.15 1.87 5.71
C ARG A 100 0.81 2.21 7.16
N SER A 101 -0.06 3.19 7.39
CA SER A 101 -0.48 3.60 8.73
C SER A 101 -1.88 3.07 9.04
N HIS A 102 -1.95 2.00 9.84
CA HIS A 102 -3.21 1.55 10.41
C HIS A 102 -3.56 2.42 11.62
N ALA A 103 -4.31 3.50 11.40
CA ALA A 103 -4.87 4.29 12.49
C ALA A 103 -6.17 3.64 12.97
N LEU A 104 -6.20 3.19 14.23
CA LEU A 104 -7.41 2.72 14.91
C LEU A 104 -8.07 3.85 15.72
N ASP A 105 -7.84 5.11 15.32
CA ASP A 105 -8.47 6.26 15.94
C ASP A 105 -9.98 6.28 15.62
N GLY A 106 -10.77 6.78 16.56
CA GLY A 106 -12.22 6.91 16.36
C GLY A 106 -13.00 5.59 16.41
N VAL A 107 -12.41 4.49 16.93
CA VAL A 107 -13.16 3.26 17.24
C VAL A 107 -14.17 3.53 18.36
N SER A 108 -15.44 3.29 18.07
CA SER A 108 -16.55 3.42 19.00
C SER A 108 -16.56 2.32 20.06
N GLY A 109 -17.27 2.54 21.18
CA GLY A 109 -17.44 1.52 22.22
C GLY A 109 -18.10 0.24 21.71
N ASP A 110 -19.05 0.37 20.79
CA ASP A 110 -19.75 -0.77 20.18
C ASP A 110 -18.83 -1.58 19.26
N GLU A 111 -17.98 -0.92 18.46
CA GLU A 111 -16.96 -1.58 17.64
C GLU A 111 -15.94 -2.33 18.48
N ALA A 112 -15.44 -1.70 19.55
CA ALA A 112 -14.51 -2.33 20.46
C ALA A 112 -15.13 -3.54 21.16
N ALA A 113 -16.41 -3.45 21.56
CA ALA A 113 -17.15 -4.56 22.14
C ALA A 113 -17.35 -5.70 21.13
N TYR A 114 -17.66 -5.37 19.87
CA TYR A 114 -17.83 -6.34 18.80
C TYR A 114 -16.51 -7.05 18.46
N MET A 115 -15.42 -6.30 18.27
CA MET A 115 -14.08 -6.87 18.06
C MET A 115 -13.66 -7.76 19.23
N ARG A 116 -13.94 -7.33 20.47
CA ARG A 116 -13.67 -8.14 21.66
C ARG A 116 -14.46 -9.44 21.64
N ASN A 117 -15.75 -9.41 21.31
CA ASN A 117 -16.57 -10.62 21.24
C ASN A 117 -16.06 -11.58 20.16
N ASN A 118 -15.72 -11.07 18.96
CA ASN A 118 -15.12 -11.85 17.89
C ASN A 118 -13.78 -12.46 18.32
N SER A 119 -12.92 -11.68 18.99
CA SER A 119 -11.64 -12.16 19.52
C SER A 119 -11.84 -13.28 20.55
N GLU A 120 -12.77 -13.11 21.49
CA GLU A 120 -13.10 -14.15 22.47
C GLU A 120 -13.67 -15.41 21.82
N ARG A 121 -14.54 -15.28 20.81
CA ARG A 121 -15.07 -16.41 20.03
C ARG A 121 -13.95 -17.18 19.34
N VAL A 122 -13.14 -16.48 18.55
CA VAL A 122 -12.03 -17.06 17.79
C VAL A 122 -11.03 -17.74 18.72
N MET A 123 -10.62 -17.09 19.81
CA MET A 123 -9.72 -17.71 20.78
C MET A 123 -10.31 -18.96 21.42
N ARG A 124 -11.59 -18.96 21.79
CA ARG A 124 -12.24 -20.16 22.36
C ARG A 124 -12.30 -21.30 21.36
N ASP A 125 -12.60 -20.98 20.11
CA ASP A 125 -12.69 -21.95 19.03
C ASP A 125 -11.33 -22.58 18.75
N LEU A 126 -10.28 -21.76 18.58
CA LEU A 126 -8.90 -22.21 18.36
C LEU A 126 -8.34 -23.04 19.53
N LEU A 127 -8.79 -22.79 20.75
CA LEU A 127 -8.38 -23.53 21.96
C LEU A 127 -9.28 -24.74 22.25
N SER A 128 -10.33 -24.97 21.48
CA SER A 128 -11.25 -26.07 21.72
C SER A 128 -10.64 -27.42 21.38
N ALA A 129 -11.22 -28.51 21.90
CA ALA A 129 -10.76 -29.87 21.61
C ALA A 129 -10.98 -30.29 20.14
N SER A 130 -11.75 -29.51 19.38
CA SER A 130 -11.99 -29.67 17.95
C SER A 130 -12.10 -28.27 17.35
N PRO A 131 -10.96 -27.59 17.13
CA PRO A 131 -10.93 -26.24 16.57
C PRO A 131 -11.75 -26.18 15.28
N ALA A 132 -12.47 -25.08 15.02
CA ALA A 132 -13.16 -24.97 13.74
C ALA A 132 -12.16 -25.19 12.62
N ASN A 133 -12.58 -25.99 11.64
CA ASN A 133 -11.75 -26.46 10.55
C ASN A 133 -11.27 -25.27 9.74
N CYS A 134 -10.06 -24.79 10.04
CA CYS A 134 -9.32 -23.95 9.11
C CYS A 134 -9.24 -24.73 7.81
N SER A 135 -9.57 -24.10 6.69
CA SER A 135 -9.63 -24.73 5.37
C SER A 135 -8.29 -25.36 4.93
N GLY A 136 -7.19 -25.00 5.60
CA GLY A 136 -5.83 -25.38 5.23
C GLY A 136 -5.24 -24.51 4.12
N ILE A 137 -5.99 -23.52 3.63
CA ILE A 137 -5.53 -22.57 2.61
C ILE A 137 -4.41 -21.70 3.17
N ASP A 138 -3.27 -21.69 2.48
CA ASP A 138 -2.17 -20.80 2.81
C ASP A 138 -2.39 -19.42 2.16
N TRP A 139 -3.20 -18.61 2.83
CA TRP A 139 -3.52 -17.24 2.38
C TRP A 139 -2.28 -16.36 2.22
N ASN A 140 -1.19 -16.62 2.96
CA ASN A 140 0.04 -15.84 2.85
C ASN A 140 0.72 -16.06 1.50
N VAL A 141 0.80 -17.33 1.07
CA VAL A 141 1.35 -17.67 -0.24
C VAL A 141 0.53 -17.00 -1.33
N MET A 142 -0.79 -17.08 -1.25
CA MET A 142 -1.69 -16.43 -2.23
C MET A 142 -1.49 -14.91 -2.28
N THR A 143 -1.46 -14.23 -1.13
CA THR A 143 -1.27 -12.76 -1.11
C THR A 143 0.13 -12.34 -1.57
N ASN A 144 1.16 -13.09 -1.23
CA ASN A 144 2.53 -12.82 -1.68
C ASN A 144 2.65 -13.01 -3.18
N GLU A 145 2.06 -14.09 -3.73
CA GLU A 145 2.05 -14.35 -5.17
C GLU A 145 1.35 -13.23 -5.94
N ILE A 146 0.25 -12.67 -5.42
CA ILE A 146 -0.42 -11.50 -6.00
C ILE A 146 0.53 -10.29 -6.06
N VAL A 147 1.21 -9.98 -4.96
CA VAL A 147 2.17 -8.86 -4.91
C VAL A 147 3.33 -9.10 -5.88
N GLU A 148 3.94 -10.28 -5.86
CA GLU A 148 5.04 -10.66 -6.75
C GLU A 148 4.65 -10.59 -8.23
N THR A 149 3.45 -11.07 -8.56
CA THR A 149 2.95 -11.10 -9.93
C THR A 149 2.68 -9.70 -10.47
N TYR A 150 2.07 -8.81 -9.65
CA TYR A 150 1.55 -7.55 -10.16
C TYR A 150 2.43 -6.33 -9.87
N ALA A 151 3.17 -6.29 -8.75
CA ALA A 151 3.91 -5.08 -8.35
C ALA A 151 4.96 -4.68 -9.39
N GLY A 152 5.76 -5.65 -9.88
CA GLY A 152 6.77 -5.42 -10.90
C GLY A 152 6.16 -5.07 -12.26
N ARG A 153 5.12 -5.78 -12.68
CA ARG A 153 4.44 -5.55 -13.97
C ARG A 153 3.78 -4.17 -14.04
N LEU A 154 3.11 -3.75 -12.96
CA LEU A 154 2.52 -2.40 -12.85
C LEU A 154 3.59 -1.31 -12.95
N ASN A 155 4.73 -1.49 -12.29
CA ASN A 155 5.84 -0.54 -12.35
C ASN A 155 6.45 -0.44 -13.77
N ILE A 156 6.59 -1.58 -14.46
CA ILE A 156 7.07 -1.61 -15.85
C ILE A 156 6.07 -0.91 -16.77
N LEU A 157 4.77 -1.21 -16.63
CA LEU A 157 3.70 -0.57 -17.40
C LEU A 157 3.68 0.94 -17.18
N LEU A 158 3.72 1.41 -15.94
CA LEU A 158 3.74 2.83 -15.62
C LEU A 158 4.96 3.54 -16.24
N LYS A 159 6.15 2.95 -16.11
CA LYS A 159 7.36 3.47 -16.77
C LYS A 159 7.23 3.51 -18.29
N SER A 160 6.57 2.51 -18.89
CA SER A 160 6.30 2.49 -20.32
C SER A 160 5.35 3.62 -20.72
N LEU A 161 4.29 3.86 -19.94
CA LEU A 161 3.32 4.93 -20.18
C LEU A 161 3.98 6.32 -20.10
N HIS A 162 4.79 6.60 -19.07
CA HIS A 162 5.51 7.88 -18.95
C HIS A 162 6.51 8.18 -20.08
N LYS A 163 7.03 7.15 -20.77
CA LYS A 163 7.90 7.39 -21.95
C LYS A 163 7.19 8.19 -23.03
N HIS A 164 5.85 8.12 -23.11
CA HIS A 164 5.06 8.92 -24.04
C HIS A 164 5.37 10.42 -23.95
N GLU A 165 5.51 10.96 -22.72
CA GLU A 165 5.77 12.38 -22.48
C GLU A 165 7.08 12.87 -23.10
N GLN A 166 8.02 11.95 -23.32
CA GLN A 166 9.35 12.24 -23.88
C GLN A 166 9.39 12.06 -25.41
N LEU A 167 8.32 11.53 -26.02
CA LEU A 167 8.28 11.30 -27.46
C LEU A 167 8.04 12.60 -28.23
N PRO A 168 8.81 12.87 -29.30
CA PRO A 168 8.50 13.97 -30.19
C PRO A 168 7.14 13.76 -30.86
N LYS A 169 6.20 14.70 -30.67
CA LYS A 169 4.84 14.63 -31.22
C LYS A 169 4.78 14.47 -32.75
N SER A 170 5.87 14.81 -33.44
CA SER A 170 6.04 14.70 -34.89
C SER A 170 6.52 13.33 -35.37
N ASN A 171 7.03 12.46 -34.48
CA ASN A 171 7.61 11.17 -34.86
C ASN A 171 6.58 10.05 -34.72
N GLN A 172 5.84 9.79 -35.80
CA GLN A 172 4.80 8.74 -35.82
C GLN A 172 5.35 7.34 -35.61
N THR A 173 6.52 7.00 -36.17
CA THR A 173 7.12 5.67 -35.99
C THR A 173 7.40 5.38 -34.52
N ALA A 174 7.99 6.35 -33.81
CA ALA A 174 8.27 6.19 -32.38
C ALA A 174 6.98 6.05 -31.55
N LEU A 175 5.89 6.73 -31.93
CA LEU A 175 4.59 6.56 -31.28
C LEU A 175 4.01 5.15 -31.48
N ILE A 176 4.12 4.61 -32.69
CA ILE A 176 3.63 3.26 -33.02
C ILE A 176 4.44 2.21 -32.26
N ASP A 177 5.76 2.32 -32.24
CA ASP A 177 6.64 1.40 -31.50
C ASP A 177 6.34 1.44 -30.00
N TRP A 178 6.10 2.64 -29.45
CA TRP A 178 5.68 2.81 -28.06
C TRP A 178 4.32 2.16 -27.80
N LEU A 179 3.32 2.40 -28.65
CA LEU A 179 1.99 1.82 -28.47
C LEU A 179 2.01 0.29 -28.58
N ALA A 180 2.82 -0.26 -29.49
CA ALA A 180 3.05 -1.70 -29.58
C ALA A 180 3.68 -2.27 -28.29
N SER A 181 4.61 -1.52 -27.67
CA SER A 181 5.20 -1.91 -26.39
C SER A 181 4.20 -1.87 -25.23
N VAL A 182 3.32 -0.86 -25.18
CA VAL A 182 2.23 -0.79 -24.18
C VAL A 182 1.26 -1.94 -24.40
N ARG A 183 0.86 -2.19 -25.66
CA ARG A 183 -0.02 -3.30 -26.05
C ARG A 183 0.55 -4.64 -25.59
N GLN A 184 1.81 -4.93 -25.86
CA GLN A 184 2.44 -6.17 -25.42
C GLN A 184 2.37 -6.33 -23.90
N GLN A 185 2.68 -5.28 -23.13
CA GLN A 185 2.66 -5.34 -21.67
C GLN A 185 1.26 -5.55 -21.10
N THR A 186 0.25 -4.88 -21.66
CA THR A 186 -1.15 -5.09 -21.26
C THR A 186 -1.64 -6.47 -21.67
N HIS A 187 -1.22 -6.96 -22.84
CA HIS A 187 -1.57 -8.28 -23.34
C HIS A 187 -0.98 -9.39 -22.48
N ASP A 188 0.28 -9.28 -22.05
CA ASP A 188 0.93 -10.24 -21.14
C ASP A 188 0.19 -10.38 -19.80
N PHE A 189 -0.54 -9.34 -19.37
CA PHE A 189 -1.41 -9.40 -18.21
C PHE A 189 -2.77 -10.03 -18.53
N LEU A 190 -3.37 -9.70 -19.68
CA LEU A 190 -4.73 -10.10 -20.04
C LEU A 190 -4.82 -11.52 -20.60
N LEU A 191 -3.74 -12.06 -21.17
CA LEU A 191 -3.72 -13.35 -21.85
C LEU A 191 -4.33 -14.52 -21.04
N PRO A 192 -4.18 -14.62 -19.71
CA PRO A 192 -4.82 -15.68 -18.93
C PRO A 192 -6.35 -15.55 -18.79
N PHE A 193 -6.93 -14.38 -19.10
CA PHE A 193 -8.33 -14.04 -18.82
C PHE A 193 -9.10 -13.48 -20.04
N LEU A 194 -8.41 -13.22 -21.14
CA LEU A 194 -8.98 -12.60 -22.32
C LEU A 194 -9.26 -13.66 -23.39
N GLU A 195 -10.54 -13.86 -23.66
CA GLU A 195 -10.99 -14.64 -24.81
C GLU A 195 -11.10 -13.70 -26.01
N TYR A 196 -10.20 -13.86 -26.99
CA TYR A 196 -10.19 -12.99 -28.16
C TYR A 196 -11.51 -13.11 -28.94
N PRO A 197 -12.14 -11.96 -29.28
CA PRO A 197 -13.34 -11.97 -30.11
C PRO A 197 -12.99 -12.36 -31.55
N GLU A 198 -14.00 -12.72 -32.34
CA GLU A 198 -13.84 -13.08 -33.75
C GLU A 198 -13.30 -11.90 -34.58
N GLU A 199 -12.72 -12.19 -35.75
CA GLU A 199 -11.99 -11.19 -36.57
C GLU A 199 -12.85 -9.99 -37.02
N ASP A 200 -14.16 -10.12 -37.03
CA ASP A 200 -15.14 -9.10 -37.41
C ASP A 200 -15.72 -8.31 -36.21
N ALA A 201 -15.10 -8.41 -35.03
CA ALA A 201 -15.52 -7.70 -33.85
C ALA A 201 -15.53 -6.17 -34.04
N ASP A 202 -16.68 -5.56 -33.71
CA ASP A 202 -16.88 -4.11 -33.75
C ASP A 202 -16.07 -3.38 -32.67
N GLU A 203 -15.82 -2.08 -32.86
CA GLU A 203 -15.14 -1.19 -31.90
C GLU A 203 -15.81 -1.23 -30.52
N ALA A 204 -17.14 -1.40 -30.47
CA ALA A 204 -17.91 -1.54 -29.23
C ALA A 204 -17.48 -2.73 -28.36
N THR A 205 -16.87 -3.77 -28.95
CA THR A 205 -16.40 -4.98 -28.24
C THR A 205 -15.27 -4.66 -27.27
N TRP A 206 -14.45 -3.66 -27.59
CA TRP A 206 -13.26 -3.26 -26.83
C TRP A 206 -13.55 -2.20 -25.77
N THR A 207 -14.83 -1.88 -25.52
CA THR A 207 -15.25 -0.91 -24.51
C THR A 207 -15.38 -1.54 -23.13
N ARG A 208 -15.38 -0.71 -22.08
CA ARG A 208 -15.51 -1.14 -20.68
C ARG A 208 -16.88 -1.76 -20.38
N GLU A 209 -17.90 -1.35 -21.10
CA GLU A 209 -19.29 -1.79 -20.92
C GLU A 209 -19.58 -3.11 -21.64
N SER A 210 -18.63 -3.59 -22.47
CA SER A 210 -18.79 -4.79 -23.27
C SER A 210 -18.85 -6.06 -22.41
N ASP A 211 -19.48 -7.10 -22.96
CA ASP A 211 -19.54 -8.39 -22.28
C ASP A 211 -18.16 -9.06 -22.22
N LEU A 212 -17.28 -8.78 -23.18
CA LEU A 212 -15.88 -9.19 -23.16
C LEU A 212 -15.18 -8.60 -21.92
N SER A 213 -15.31 -7.29 -21.70
CA SER A 213 -14.73 -6.61 -20.54
C SER A 213 -15.22 -7.21 -19.22
N LYS A 214 -16.53 -7.41 -19.08
CA LYS A 214 -17.13 -7.99 -17.85
C LYS A 214 -16.64 -9.42 -17.60
N LYS A 215 -16.56 -10.25 -18.64
CA LYS A 215 -16.08 -11.64 -18.53
C LYS A 215 -14.60 -11.68 -18.15
N THR A 216 -13.75 -10.94 -18.84
CA THR A 216 -12.31 -10.87 -18.56
C THR A 216 -12.05 -10.31 -17.16
N TYR A 217 -12.79 -9.26 -16.76
CA TYR A 217 -12.73 -8.72 -15.40
C TYR A 217 -13.09 -9.78 -14.35
N SER A 218 -14.18 -10.52 -14.56
CA SER A 218 -14.62 -11.57 -13.63
C SER A 218 -13.59 -12.69 -13.51
N GLN A 219 -13.04 -13.17 -14.64
CA GLN A 219 -12.02 -14.22 -14.64
C GLN A 219 -10.76 -13.77 -13.90
N CYS A 220 -10.34 -12.52 -14.10
CA CYS A 220 -9.20 -11.93 -13.42
C CYS A 220 -9.44 -11.72 -11.91
N LYS A 221 -10.60 -11.16 -11.52
CA LYS A 221 -10.95 -10.88 -10.11
C LYS A 221 -10.94 -12.14 -9.25
N PHE A 222 -11.48 -13.24 -9.77
CA PHE A 222 -11.69 -14.47 -9.01
C PHE A 222 -10.65 -15.57 -9.29
N GLN A 223 -9.55 -15.27 -9.99
CA GLN A 223 -8.58 -16.29 -10.44
C GLN A 223 -8.08 -17.24 -9.32
N TYR A 224 -7.92 -16.74 -8.09
CA TYR A 224 -7.44 -17.53 -6.94
C TYR A 224 -8.56 -18.11 -6.08
N THR A 225 -9.79 -17.57 -6.18
CA THR A 225 -10.87 -17.85 -5.23
C THR A 225 -12.12 -18.43 -5.88
N ARG A 226 -12.15 -18.59 -7.21
CA ARG A 226 -13.32 -19.07 -7.97
C ARG A 226 -13.86 -20.42 -7.46
N LEU A 227 -12.98 -21.30 -6.98
CA LEU A 227 -13.34 -22.62 -6.46
C LEU A 227 -13.57 -22.64 -4.94
N LEU A 228 -13.45 -21.48 -4.28
CA LEU A 228 -13.64 -21.32 -2.84
C LEU A 228 -15.04 -20.79 -2.52
N ASP A 229 -16.04 -21.27 -3.26
CA ASP A 229 -17.42 -20.82 -3.14
C ASP A 229 -18.30 -21.92 -2.50
N PRO A 230 -19.26 -21.57 -1.63
CA PRO A 230 -20.25 -22.53 -1.12
C PRO A 230 -21.01 -23.27 -2.22
N GLU A 231 -21.26 -22.64 -3.37
CA GLU A 231 -21.92 -23.29 -4.51
C GLU A 231 -21.07 -24.42 -5.11
N GLU A 232 -19.75 -24.32 -5.00
CA GLU A 232 -18.77 -25.36 -5.40
C GLU A 232 -18.57 -26.41 -4.28
N GLY A 233 -19.32 -26.30 -3.18
CA GLY A 233 -19.25 -27.22 -2.04
C GLY A 233 -18.09 -26.93 -1.08
N PHE A 234 -17.53 -25.72 -1.11
CA PHE A 234 -16.42 -25.31 -0.25
C PHE A 234 -16.86 -24.26 0.78
N ASP A 235 -16.99 -24.67 2.04
CA ASP A 235 -17.38 -23.78 3.14
C ASP A 235 -16.14 -23.21 3.85
N LEU A 236 -15.99 -21.89 3.80
CA LEU A 236 -14.97 -21.15 4.54
C LEU A 236 -15.46 -20.73 5.92
N GLY A 237 -14.56 -20.72 6.90
CA GLY A 237 -14.80 -20.05 8.18
C GLY A 237 -14.98 -18.53 8.00
N LEU A 238 -15.61 -17.86 8.97
CA LEU A 238 -15.89 -16.42 8.92
C LEU A 238 -14.61 -15.57 8.73
N GLU A 239 -13.54 -15.96 9.42
CA GLU A 239 -12.24 -15.29 9.37
C GLU A 239 -11.57 -15.48 8.00
N GLU A 240 -11.66 -16.67 7.41
CA GLU A 240 -11.13 -16.96 6.08
C GLU A 240 -11.95 -16.31 4.97
N TRP A 241 -13.25 -16.10 5.18
CA TRP A 241 -14.09 -15.33 4.27
C TRP A 241 -13.62 -13.87 4.16
N THR A 242 -13.13 -13.29 5.26
CA THR A 242 -12.51 -11.96 5.24
C THR A 242 -11.25 -11.95 4.37
N MET A 243 -10.45 -13.02 4.39
CA MET A 243 -9.27 -13.15 3.53
C MET A 243 -9.65 -13.32 2.06
N LYS A 244 -10.64 -14.17 1.76
CA LYS A 244 -11.21 -14.32 0.41
C LYS A 244 -11.66 -12.97 -0.14
N TRP A 245 -12.45 -12.24 0.64
CA TRP A 245 -12.93 -10.91 0.26
C TRP A 245 -11.78 -9.93 0.01
N ALA A 246 -10.76 -9.89 0.88
CA ALA A 246 -9.61 -8.99 0.71
C ALA A 246 -8.82 -9.30 -0.57
N VAL A 247 -8.63 -10.58 -0.90
CA VAL A 247 -7.99 -11.03 -2.15
C VAL A 247 -8.82 -10.57 -3.35
N GLU A 248 -10.12 -10.83 -3.34
CA GLU A 248 -11.04 -10.49 -4.43
C GLU A 248 -11.15 -8.98 -4.64
N GLU A 249 -11.17 -8.16 -3.59
CA GLU A 249 -11.23 -6.71 -3.73
C GLU A 249 -9.89 -6.13 -4.24
N THR A 250 -8.77 -6.68 -3.79
CA THR A 250 -7.44 -6.28 -4.27
C THR A 250 -7.29 -6.58 -5.77
N LEU A 251 -7.62 -7.81 -6.19
CA LEU A 251 -7.62 -8.19 -7.59
C LEU A 251 -8.68 -7.43 -8.38
N GLY A 252 -9.85 -7.21 -7.82
CA GLY A 252 -10.90 -6.39 -8.43
C GLY A 252 -10.39 -4.98 -8.79
N GLY A 253 -9.62 -4.34 -7.90
CA GLY A 253 -8.99 -3.06 -8.20
C GLY A 253 -7.95 -3.14 -9.32
N ILE A 254 -7.05 -4.13 -9.25
CA ILE A 254 -6.00 -4.37 -10.25
C ILE A 254 -6.59 -4.65 -11.64
N CYS A 255 -7.49 -5.64 -11.71
CA CYS A 255 -8.14 -6.08 -12.92
C CYS A 255 -9.00 -4.98 -13.54
N ALA A 256 -9.69 -4.16 -12.75
CA ALA A 256 -10.51 -3.07 -13.28
C ALA A 256 -9.70 -2.11 -14.16
N ILE A 257 -8.50 -1.73 -13.72
CA ILE A 257 -7.65 -0.80 -14.46
C ILE A 257 -6.93 -1.50 -15.60
N LEU A 258 -6.39 -2.70 -15.38
CA LEU A 258 -5.60 -3.38 -16.41
C LEU A 258 -6.46 -3.91 -17.57
N VAL A 259 -7.68 -4.37 -17.29
CA VAL A 259 -8.66 -4.72 -18.33
C VAL A 259 -9.09 -3.47 -19.10
N ASP A 260 -9.39 -2.38 -18.41
CA ASP A 260 -9.77 -1.11 -19.06
C ASP A 260 -8.68 -0.58 -20.00
N VAL A 261 -7.44 -0.47 -19.50
CA VAL A 261 -6.31 -0.01 -20.32
C VAL A 261 -6.02 -0.99 -21.46
N GLY A 262 -5.95 -2.29 -21.18
CA GLY A 262 -5.61 -3.27 -22.22
C GLY A 262 -6.66 -3.37 -23.33
N LEU A 263 -7.96 -3.35 -23.00
CA LEU A 263 -9.01 -3.32 -24.03
C LEU A 263 -9.01 -2.00 -24.80
N SER A 264 -8.78 -0.87 -24.13
CA SER A 264 -8.65 0.44 -24.81
C SER A 264 -7.50 0.43 -25.82
N VAL A 265 -6.37 -0.18 -25.46
CA VAL A 265 -5.21 -0.34 -26.35
C VAL A 265 -5.54 -1.25 -27.54
N GLU A 266 -6.19 -2.40 -27.31
CA GLU A 266 -6.62 -3.31 -28.38
C GLU A 266 -7.62 -2.66 -29.33
N GLY A 267 -8.61 -1.93 -28.80
CA GLY A 267 -9.60 -1.20 -29.60
C GLY A 267 -8.94 -0.13 -30.48
N LEU A 268 -8.01 0.64 -29.93
CA LEU A 268 -7.21 1.59 -30.70
C LEU A 268 -6.32 0.90 -31.74
N TRP A 269 -5.75 -0.25 -31.39
CA TRP A 269 -4.92 -1.03 -32.32
C TRP A 269 -5.74 -1.51 -33.52
N GLN A 270 -6.90 -2.13 -33.25
CA GLN A 270 -7.84 -2.59 -34.27
C GLN A 270 -8.29 -1.46 -35.19
N ALA A 271 -8.72 -0.33 -34.61
CA ALA A 271 -9.30 0.80 -35.35
C ALA A 271 -8.29 1.56 -36.24
N LYS A 272 -6.99 1.52 -35.90
CA LYS A 272 -5.96 2.35 -36.57
C LYS A 272 -4.90 1.57 -37.33
N PHE A 273 -4.66 0.32 -36.98
CA PHE A 273 -3.54 -0.47 -37.52
C PHE A 273 -3.98 -1.73 -38.27
N ASN A 274 -5.13 -2.32 -37.94
CA ASN A 274 -5.63 -3.52 -38.63
C ASN A 274 -6.49 -3.19 -39.86
N THR A 275 -6.94 -1.94 -40.02
CA THR A 275 -7.61 -1.48 -41.24
C THR A 275 -6.62 -1.21 -42.38
N PRO A 276 -6.88 -1.69 -43.62
CA PRO A 276 -6.01 -1.42 -44.75
C PRO A 276 -5.89 0.10 -44.98
N PRO A 277 -4.68 0.61 -45.30
CA PRO A 277 -4.45 2.04 -45.39
C PRO A 277 -5.33 2.65 -46.50
N THR A 278 -6.33 3.43 -46.11
CA THR A 278 -7.01 4.33 -47.05
C THR A 278 -6.02 5.38 -47.56
N ILE A 279 -6.08 5.70 -48.85
CA ILE A 279 -5.15 6.59 -49.60
C ILE A 279 -5.09 8.04 -49.03
N SER A 280 -5.92 8.35 -48.03
CA SER A 280 -5.98 9.63 -47.34
C SER A 280 -4.78 9.83 -46.42
N ARG A 281 -4.15 11.02 -46.49
CA ARG A 281 -3.06 11.45 -45.62
C ARG A 281 -3.45 11.25 -44.14
N PRO A 282 -2.73 10.42 -43.36
CA PRO A 282 -3.11 10.15 -41.98
C PRO A 282 -3.03 11.44 -41.17
N ALA A 283 -4.13 11.78 -40.50
CA ALA A 283 -4.14 12.84 -39.49
C ALA A 283 -3.10 12.53 -38.40
N PRO A 284 -2.50 13.55 -37.76
CA PRO A 284 -1.57 13.30 -36.67
C PRO A 284 -2.27 12.55 -35.53
N LEU A 285 -1.89 11.28 -35.34
CA LEU A 285 -2.44 10.37 -34.32
C LEU A 285 -2.33 10.91 -32.88
N SER A 286 -1.36 11.78 -32.61
CA SER A 286 -1.01 12.20 -31.24
C SER A 286 -2.02 13.15 -30.60
N GLU A 287 -2.58 14.13 -31.32
CA GLU A 287 -3.48 15.13 -30.72
C GLU A 287 -4.83 14.56 -30.30
N SER A 288 -5.35 13.55 -31.00
CA SER A 288 -6.63 12.91 -30.65
C SER A 288 -6.52 11.87 -29.54
N LEU A 289 -5.32 11.30 -29.32
CA LEU A 289 -5.11 10.18 -28.40
C LEU A 289 -4.46 10.60 -27.07
N GLU A 290 -3.94 11.82 -26.98
CA GLU A 290 -3.31 12.36 -25.78
C GLU A 290 -4.20 12.19 -24.53
N ALA A 291 -5.51 12.44 -24.66
CA ALA A 291 -6.45 12.28 -23.55
C ALA A 291 -6.54 10.83 -23.04
N GLU A 292 -6.50 9.86 -23.95
CA GLU A 292 -6.52 8.43 -23.59
C GLU A 292 -5.21 8.01 -22.92
N PHE A 293 -4.07 8.45 -23.44
CA PHE A 293 -2.77 8.12 -22.84
C PHE A 293 -2.60 8.72 -21.45
N ILE A 294 -3.06 9.96 -21.25
CA ILE A 294 -3.14 10.58 -19.94
C ILE A 294 -4.05 9.76 -19.01
N ARG A 295 -5.24 9.36 -19.48
CA ARG A 295 -6.20 8.57 -18.71
C ARG A 295 -5.60 7.23 -18.24
N TRP A 296 -4.91 6.50 -19.12
CA TRP A 296 -4.26 5.24 -18.77
C TRP A 296 -3.14 5.44 -17.74
N THR A 297 -2.31 6.45 -17.96
CA THR A 297 -1.20 6.79 -17.05
C THR A 297 -1.74 7.11 -15.67
N GLN A 298 -2.73 8.00 -15.60
CA GLN A 298 -3.38 8.39 -14.35
C GLN A 298 -4.09 7.21 -13.67
N GLY A 299 -4.76 6.33 -14.43
CA GLY A 299 -5.40 5.14 -13.88
C GLY A 299 -4.40 4.18 -13.22
N VAL A 300 -3.24 3.96 -13.84
CA VAL A 300 -2.17 3.12 -13.26
C VAL A 300 -1.52 3.79 -12.05
N GLU A 301 -1.24 5.11 -12.11
CA GLU A 301 -0.74 5.86 -10.95
C GLU A 301 -1.68 5.75 -9.74
N GLU A 302 -2.98 5.93 -9.98
CA GLU A 302 -4.01 5.89 -8.95
C GLU A 302 -4.19 4.50 -8.39
N LEU A 303 -4.14 3.46 -9.22
CA LEU A 303 -4.12 2.07 -8.77
C LEU A 303 -2.93 1.80 -7.86
N MET A 304 -1.73 2.18 -8.29
CA MET A 304 -0.52 1.98 -7.50
C MET A 304 -0.61 2.73 -6.17
N ALA A 305 -1.05 3.99 -6.19
CA ALA A 305 -1.28 4.75 -4.96
C ALA A 305 -2.35 4.11 -4.06
N TRP A 306 -3.43 3.59 -4.63
CA TRP A 306 -4.48 2.89 -3.89
C TRP A 306 -4.01 1.58 -3.25
N LEU A 307 -3.20 0.79 -3.96
CA LEU A 307 -2.59 -0.44 -3.45
C LEU A 307 -1.62 -0.16 -2.30
N GLY A 308 -0.90 0.96 -2.36
CA GLY A 308 -0.02 1.38 -1.28
C GLY A 308 1.17 0.46 -1.05
N TRP A 309 1.58 -0.33 -2.05
CA TRP A 309 2.74 -1.23 -2.01
C TRP A 309 4.06 -0.47 -2.13
N ALA A 310 4.18 0.55 -1.29
CA ALA A 310 5.31 1.45 -1.13
C ALA A 310 6.66 0.75 -1.23
N GLY A 311 6.82 -0.34 -0.47
CA GLY A 311 8.04 -1.12 -0.45
C GLY A 311 8.43 -1.58 -1.84
N GLU A 312 7.50 -2.13 -2.61
CA GLU A 312 7.75 -2.75 -3.92
C GLU A 312 8.24 -1.78 -4.99
N TRP A 313 7.91 -0.49 -4.84
CA TRP A 313 8.29 0.54 -5.82
C TRP A 313 9.31 1.54 -5.32
N THR A 314 9.60 1.54 -4.01
CA THR A 314 10.59 2.42 -3.40
C THR A 314 11.94 1.73 -3.39
N ARG A 315 12.92 2.34 -4.06
CA ARG A 315 14.30 1.84 -4.10
C ARG A 315 15.28 2.99 -4.26
N CYS A 316 16.52 2.76 -3.83
CA CYS A 316 17.59 3.71 -4.08
C CYS A 316 17.76 3.88 -5.59
N GLU A 317 17.81 5.14 -6.04
CA GLU A 317 17.93 5.48 -7.46
C GLU A 317 19.20 4.88 -8.10
N LYS A 318 20.25 4.77 -7.29
CA LYS A 318 21.53 4.16 -7.65
C LYS A 318 21.74 2.89 -6.83
N LYS A 319 22.42 1.93 -7.44
CA LYS A 319 22.95 0.77 -6.73
C LYS A 319 23.94 1.26 -5.67
N CYS A 320 23.71 0.91 -4.41
CA CYS A 320 24.58 1.28 -3.32
C CYS A 320 25.97 0.64 -3.45
N GLU A 321 26.98 1.30 -2.90
CA GLU A 321 28.36 0.78 -2.83
C GLU A 321 28.44 -0.51 -1.99
N LEU A 322 29.57 -1.24 -2.09
CA LEU A 322 29.76 -2.53 -1.41
C LEU A 322 29.61 -2.44 0.13
N ASP A 323 29.94 -1.30 0.73
CA ASP A 323 29.82 -1.03 2.16
C ASP A 323 28.55 -0.26 2.54
N GLU A 324 27.63 -0.09 1.59
CA GLU A 324 26.37 0.63 1.76
C GLU A 324 25.17 -0.30 1.60
N LYS A 325 24.06 0.08 2.25
CA LYS A 325 22.77 -0.57 2.12
C LYS A 325 21.71 0.46 1.79
N CYS A 326 20.75 0.07 0.96
CA CYS A 326 19.63 0.94 0.66
C CYS A 326 18.74 1.05 1.91
N TYR A 327 18.71 2.22 2.50
CA TYR A 327 17.88 2.52 3.65
C TYR A 327 16.53 3.02 3.15
N ILE A 328 15.54 2.15 3.22
CA ILE A 328 14.13 2.51 3.19
C ILE A 328 13.70 2.60 4.65
N PRO A 329 13.31 3.77 5.17
CA PRO A 329 12.85 3.85 6.56
C PRO A 329 11.61 2.95 6.74
N MET A 330 11.81 1.88 7.49
CA MET A 330 10.78 0.89 7.81
C MET A 330 10.24 1.10 9.23
N TRP A 331 9.04 0.58 9.47
CA TRP A 331 8.47 0.55 10.81
C TRP A 331 9.21 -0.46 11.73
N PRO A 332 9.36 -0.18 13.05
CA PRO A 332 9.06 1.09 13.70
C PRO A 332 10.04 2.15 13.23
N LEU A 333 9.51 3.32 12.89
CA LEU A 333 10.34 4.46 12.49
C LEU A 333 11.16 4.89 13.71
N ILE A 334 12.41 4.45 13.72
CA ILE A 334 13.36 4.84 14.75
C ILE A 334 13.66 6.31 14.50
N ASN A 335 13.10 7.19 15.33
CA ASN A 335 13.50 8.59 15.38
C ASN A 335 14.93 8.64 15.92
N MET A 336 15.92 8.50 15.03
CA MET A 336 17.33 8.30 15.40
C MET A 336 17.87 9.45 16.26
N GLY A 337 17.29 10.66 16.17
CA GLY A 337 17.69 11.80 16.99
C GLY A 337 17.08 11.89 18.40
N ARG A 338 16.24 10.94 18.84
CA ARG A 338 15.56 10.97 20.16
C ARG A 338 15.41 9.61 20.83
N PHE A 339 16.47 8.83 20.89
CA PHE A 339 16.47 7.71 21.85
C PHE A 339 16.45 8.24 23.30
N PRO A 340 15.48 7.83 24.14
CA PRO A 340 15.52 8.08 25.58
C PRO A 340 16.60 7.18 26.21
N GLY A 341 17.85 7.59 26.06
CA GLY A 341 19.01 6.81 26.49
C GLY A 341 20.35 7.47 26.17
N GLY A 342 20.37 8.48 25.29
CA GLY A 342 21.53 9.33 25.10
C GLY A 342 21.82 10.13 26.37
N ARG A 343 22.90 9.77 27.08
CA ARG A 343 23.47 10.57 28.17
C ARG A 343 23.68 12.00 27.68
N TYR A 344 22.85 12.93 28.14
CA TYR A 344 23.15 14.34 28.01
C TYR A 344 24.53 14.60 28.66
N PRO A 345 25.43 15.35 28.01
CA PRO A 345 26.65 15.81 28.67
C PRO A 345 26.26 16.64 29.92
N PRO A 346 27.01 16.54 31.03
CA PRO A 346 26.64 17.17 32.28
C PRO A 346 26.58 18.69 32.10
N ARG A 347 25.38 19.26 32.20
CA ARG A 347 25.24 20.70 32.43
C ARG A 347 25.77 20.99 33.83
N GLY A 348 26.85 21.76 33.86
CA GLY A 348 27.42 22.36 35.07
C GLY A 348 26.45 23.30 35.81
N PRO A 349 26.90 23.85 36.95
CA PRO A 349 26.14 23.87 38.20
C PRO A 349 25.17 25.05 38.29
N GLY A 350 23.88 24.73 38.40
CA GLY A 350 22.83 25.68 38.80
C GLY A 350 22.26 25.26 40.15
N TYR A 351 22.65 26.00 41.18
CA TYR A 351 22.17 25.90 42.56
C TYR A 351 20.65 26.03 42.66
N GLY A 352 20.00 25.26 43.55
CA GLY A 352 18.61 25.57 43.93
C GLY A 352 17.75 24.48 44.58
N TYR A 353 18.26 23.83 45.63
CA TYR A 353 17.56 23.13 46.74
C TYR A 353 16.48 22.03 46.51
N PRO A 354 16.48 20.98 47.38
CA PRO A 354 15.63 19.79 47.27
C PRO A 354 14.38 19.88 48.17
N TYR A 355 13.34 19.09 47.90
CA TYR A 355 12.56 18.28 48.87
C TYR A 355 11.39 17.53 48.18
N PRO A 356 10.79 16.49 48.80
CA PRO A 356 10.84 15.08 48.35
C PRO A 356 9.46 14.55 47.87
N PRO A 357 9.34 13.29 47.38
CA PRO A 357 8.04 12.68 47.07
C PRO A 357 7.34 12.21 48.35
N PRO A 358 5.99 12.15 48.39
CA PRO A 358 5.35 10.83 48.19
C PRO A 358 3.89 10.85 47.62
N TYR A 359 3.51 9.76 46.95
CA TYR A 359 2.10 9.29 46.83
C TYR A 359 1.56 8.91 48.24
N PRO A 360 0.24 8.95 48.58
CA PRO A 360 -0.76 8.01 48.01
C PRO A 360 -2.26 8.45 47.97
N TYR A 361 -3.04 7.75 47.11
CA TYR A 361 -4.49 7.48 47.08
C TYR A 361 -5.54 8.50 47.62
N GLY A 362 -6.54 8.83 46.78
CA GLY A 362 -7.93 9.05 47.25
C GLY A 362 -8.81 10.04 46.45
N ARG A 363 -9.86 9.48 45.81
CA ARG A 363 -11.25 9.99 45.58
C ARG A 363 -11.53 11.43 45.08
N PHE A 364 -12.31 11.47 43.98
CA PHE A 364 -13.12 12.60 43.49
C PHE A 364 -14.14 13.14 44.53
N PRO A 365 -14.54 14.43 44.42
CA PRO A 365 -15.85 14.74 43.85
C PRO A 365 -15.91 15.98 42.92
N ASP A 366 -17.04 16.06 42.20
CA ASP A 366 -17.43 16.92 41.08
C ASP A 366 -17.43 18.47 41.25
N PHE A 367 -17.07 19.14 40.14
CA PHE A 367 -17.42 20.46 39.54
C PHE A 367 -17.86 21.69 40.39
N PRO A 368 -17.44 22.92 40.00
CA PRO A 368 -18.22 23.68 39.01
C PRO A 368 -17.42 24.40 37.91
N ARG A 369 -18.01 24.42 36.70
CA ARG A 369 -17.67 25.27 35.56
C ARG A 369 -17.77 26.75 35.93
N ASN A 370 -16.69 27.52 35.74
CA ASN A 370 -16.74 28.84 35.08
C ASN A 370 -15.32 29.40 34.90
N ARG A 371 -14.79 29.38 33.68
CA ARG A 371 -13.87 30.42 33.19
C ARG A 371 -13.91 30.46 31.66
N THR A 372 -14.56 31.52 31.21
CA THR A 372 -14.49 32.12 29.88
C THR A 372 -13.04 32.51 29.53
N GLY A 373 -12.64 32.23 28.29
CA GLY A 373 -11.58 32.96 27.59
C GLY A 373 -10.19 32.34 27.62
N GLY A 374 -9.76 31.78 26.48
CA GLY A 374 -8.35 31.52 26.19
C GLY A 374 -8.12 30.41 25.16
N GLY A 375 -8.06 30.80 23.87
CA GLY A 375 -7.27 30.24 22.76
C GLY A 375 -7.24 28.72 22.49
N PRO A 376 -7.24 28.26 21.22
CA PRO A 376 -7.06 26.85 20.89
C PRO A 376 -5.62 26.43 21.18
N GLY A 377 -5.37 26.02 22.43
CA GLY A 377 -4.17 25.31 22.82
C GLY A 377 -4.18 23.93 22.18
N GLY A 378 -3.26 23.73 21.23
CA GLY A 378 -3.03 22.44 20.59
C GLY A 378 -2.77 21.36 21.63
N GLY A 379 -3.70 20.41 21.72
CA GLY A 379 -3.50 19.16 22.42
C GLY A 379 -2.35 18.41 21.76
N ARG A 380 -1.19 18.43 22.40
CA ARG A 380 -0.10 17.50 22.10
C ARG A 380 -0.56 16.11 22.53
N GLY A 381 -1.15 15.37 21.59
CA GLY A 381 -1.23 13.92 21.69
C GLY A 381 0.18 13.29 21.74
N PRO A 382 0.30 12.00 22.11
CA PRO A 382 1.59 11.32 22.14
C PRO A 382 2.27 11.46 20.78
N GLY A 383 3.53 11.93 20.77
CA GLY A 383 4.29 12.31 19.57
C GLY A 383 4.71 11.14 18.67
N TRP A 384 3.73 10.41 18.12
CA TRP A 384 3.91 9.38 17.10
C TRP A 384 3.53 9.86 15.69
N GLN A 385 3.10 11.11 15.51
CA GLN A 385 3.05 11.71 14.18
C GLN A 385 4.47 12.04 13.75
N GLN A 386 5.14 11.05 13.16
CA GLN A 386 6.47 11.21 12.62
C GLN A 386 6.39 11.88 11.24
N ASP A 387 7.32 12.80 10.99
CA ASP A 387 7.46 13.47 9.70
C ASP A 387 7.96 12.45 8.65
N GLU A 388 7.03 11.87 7.90
CA GLU A 388 7.31 10.89 6.84
C GLU A 388 7.72 11.55 5.51
N THR A 389 8.02 12.85 5.47
CA THR A 389 8.40 13.54 4.22
C THR A 389 9.68 12.95 3.62
N THR A 390 10.64 12.53 4.44
CA THR A 390 11.88 11.86 4.02
C THR A 390 11.74 10.36 3.79
N LEU A 391 10.55 9.79 4.03
CA LEU A 391 10.31 8.33 4.01
C LEU A 391 10.42 7.69 2.61
N TRP A 392 10.42 8.51 1.57
CA TRP A 392 10.27 8.11 0.17
C TRP A 392 11.47 8.45 -0.70
N ASP A 393 12.52 9.00 -0.09
CA ASP A 393 13.80 9.26 -0.72
C ASP A 393 14.82 8.29 -0.13
N PRO A 394 14.76 6.99 -0.48
CA PRO A 394 15.68 6.00 0.05
C PRO A 394 17.12 6.37 -0.32
N ILE A 395 17.99 6.31 0.67
CA ILE A 395 19.39 6.69 0.55
C ILE A 395 20.29 5.48 0.80
N CYS A 396 21.44 5.45 0.14
CA CYS A 396 22.48 4.49 0.46
C CYS A 396 23.17 4.94 1.76
N VAL A 397 23.19 4.07 2.77
CA VAL A 397 23.76 4.36 4.09
C VAL A 397 24.83 3.34 4.46
N LYS A 398 25.86 3.82 5.16
CA LYS A 398 26.92 2.99 5.76
C LYS A 398 26.56 2.62 7.20
N ALA A 399 27.29 1.66 7.75
CA ALA A 399 27.10 1.23 9.14
C ALA A 399 27.22 2.37 10.17
N ASP A 400 28.01 3.41 9.89
CA ASP A 400 28.18 4.54 10.79
C ASP A 400 27.02 5.55 10.75
N TYR A 401 26.16 5.49 9.72
CA TYR A 401 24.96 6.35 9.61
C TYR A 401 23.96 6.07 10.75
N ILE A 402 23.69 4.79 11.04
CA ILE A 402 22.72 4.37 12.07
C ILE A 402 23.31 4.51 13.48
N THR A 403 24.62 4.43 13.61
CA THR A 403 25.30 4.35 14.92
C THR A 403 25.74 5.71 15.47
N ARG A 404 25.70 6.77 14.64
CA ARG A 404 26.00 8.16 15.04
C ARG A 404 24.76 9.08 15.13
N GLY A 405 23.57 8.54 14.85
CA GLY A 405 22.29 9.26 14.86
C GLY A 405 21.86 9.78 16.22
#